data_AF-A0A6L3N896-F1
#
_entry.id   AF-A0A6L3N896-F1
#
_cell.length_a   1.000
_cell.length_b   1.000
_cell.length_c   1.000
_cell.angle_alpha   90.00
_cell.angle_beta   90.00
_cell.angle_gamma   90.00
#
_symmetry.space_group_name_H-M   'P 1'
#
loop_
_entity.id
_entity.type
_entity.pdbx_description
1 polymer ?
#
loop_
_entity_poly.entity_id
_entity_poly.type
_entity_poly.pdbx_seq_one_letter_code
_entity_poly.pdbx_strand_id
1 'polypeptide(L)'
;YGRPLPPPAPAEPVPPRGSFRDMWVPPYRSRTIMMTIFNVFQTVGFYGFANWVPTLLIKQGITITSSLMYSSVIALAAPLGPLIGLVIADRFERKSVIVAMAAAIVVCGLVFSQTTAGAFLIVLGIGLTLASNIMSYSFHAYQAELFPTSIRARAVGFVYSWSRFSAIFSSFVIAAVLKGFGTLGVFAFIAGAMAIVMAAIGFMGPRTKGIALEAISK
;
A
#
# COMPACT_ATOMS: atom_id res chain seq x y z
N TYR A 1 -2.53 18.30 -49.06
CA TYR A 1 -2.26 17.48 -47.86
C TYR A 1 -2.83 16.09 -48.11
N GLY A 2 -1.98 15.10 -48.37
CA GLY A 2 -2.44 13.77 -48.83
C GLY A 2 -1.28 12.82 -49.10
N ARG A 3 -0.27 12.82 -48.23
CA ARG A 3 0.78 11.80 -48.34
C ARG A 3 0.17 10.45 -47.96
N PRO A 4 0.37 9.38 -48.76
CA PRO A 4 -0.09 8.06 -48.40
C PRO A 4 0.52 7.67 -47.06
N LEU A 5 -0.31 7.11 -46.18
CA LEU A 5 0.12 6.67 -44.85
C LEU A 5 1.26 5.64 -45.02
N PRO A 6 2.27 5.67 -44.15
CA PRO A 6 3.28 4.62 -44.12
C PRO A 6 2.59 3.26 -44.04
N PRO A 7 3.09 2.24 -44.77
CA PRO A 7 2.52 0.90 -44.71
C PRO A 7 2.43 0.45 -43.25
N PRO A 8 1.33 -0.22 -42.85
CA PRO A 8 1.16 -0.69 -41.48
C PRO A 8 2.40 -1.47 -41.04
N ALA A 9 2.96 -1.11 -39.90
CA ALA A 9 4.03 -1.90 -39.30
C ALA A 9 3.55 -3.37 -39.19
N PRO A 10 4.43 -4.35 -39.42
CA PRO A 10 4.08 -5.75 -39.29
C PRO A 10 3.38 -5.99 -37.96
N ALA A 11 2.24 -6.69 -38.00
CA ALA A 11 1.44 -6.96 -36.82
C ALA A 11 2.35 -7.55 -35.73
N GLU A 12 2.44 -6.86 -34.59
CA GLU A 12 3.12 -7.43 -33.43
C GLU A 12 2.48 -8.77 -33.13
N PRO A 13 3.28 -9.86 -33.02
CA PRO A 13 2.74 -11.18 -32.75
C PRO A 13 1.95 -11.09 -31.45
N VAL A 14 0.65 -11.41 -31.53
CA VAL A 14 -0.23 -11.41 -30.35
C VAL A 14 0.42 -12.33 -29.32
N PRO A 15 0.84 -11.81 -28.16
CA PRO A 15 1.51 -12.64 -27.17
C PRO A 15 0.56 -13.79 -26.79
N PRO A 16 1.08 -15.02 -26.68
CA PRO A 16 0.25 -16.18 -26.37
C PRO A 16 -0.58 -15.91 -25.10
N ARG A 17 -1.83 -16.37 -25.09
CA ARG A 17 -2.70 -16.24 -23.90
C ARG A 17 -2.01 -16.89 -22.71
N GLY A 18 -1.54 -16.06 -21.77
CA GLY A 18 -0.85 -16.54 -20.58
C GLY A 18 -1.76 -17.45 -19.75
N SER A 19 -1.19 -18.48 -19.13
CA SER A 19 -1.87 -19.42 -18.24
C SER A 19 -1.80 -18.93 -16.79
N PHE A 20 -2.71 -19.40 -15.93
CA PHE A 20 -2.60 -19.16 -14.49
C PHE A 20 -1.33 -19.78 -13.89
N ARG A 21 -0.83 -20.87 -14.49
CA ARG A 21 0.40 -21.53 -14.04
C ARG A 21 1.66 -20.66 -14.23
N ASP A 22 1.64 -19.74 -15.19
CA ASP A 22 2.81 -18.93 -15.55
C ASP A 22 3.22 -17.97 -14.42
N MET A 23 2.31 -17.60 -13.51
CA MET A 23 2.65 -16.78 -12.34
C MET A 23 3.52 -17.51 -11.31
N TRP A 24 3.57 -18.84 -11.37
CA TRP A 24 4.31 -19.71 -10.45
C TRP A 24 5.66 -20.16 -11.01
N VAL A 25 6.00 -19.72 -12.22
CA VAL A 25 7.29 -19.98 -12.86
C VAL A 25 8.25 -18.82 -12.56
N PRO A 26 9.57 -19.05 -12.39
CA PRO A 26 10.55 -17.97 -12.31
C PRO A 26 10.52 -17.08 -13.57
N PRO A 27 10.71 -15.75 -13.47
CA PRO A 27 10.93 -14.97 -12.25
C PRO A 27 9.64 -14.55 -11.52
N TYR A 28 8.45 -14.80 -12.09
CA TYR A 28 7.16 -14.31 -11.59
C TYR A 28 6.77 -14.90 -10.23
N ARG A 29 7.17 -16.13 -9.93
CA ARG A 29 6.88 -16.78 -8.64
C ARG A 29 7.33 -15.92 -7.44
N SER A 30 8.55 -15.40 -7.48
CA SER A 30 9.09 -14.58 -6.40
C SER A 30 8.29 -13.27 -6.25
N ARG A 31 7.92 -12.65 -7.38
CA ARG A 31 7.10 -11.43 -7.42
C ARG A 31 5.69 -11.67 -6.86
N THR A 32 5.06 -12.78 -7.23
CA THR A 32 3.74 -13.19 -6.72
C THR A 32 3.77 -13.42 -5.20
N ILE A 33 4.77 -14.16 -4.69
CA ILE A 33 4.91 -14.41 -3.24
C ILE A 33 5.13 -13.09 -2.49
N MET A 34 6.09 -12.28 -2.95
CA MET A 34 6.37 -10.96 -2.37
C MET A 34 5.10 -10.10 -2.31
N MET A 35 4.39 -10.00 -3.43
CA MET A 35 3.18 -9.19 -3.54
C MET A 35 2.03 -9.74 -2.69
N THR A 36 1.93 -11.05 -2.54
CA THR A 36 0.94 -11.70 -1.67
C THR A 36 1.21 -11.36 -0.21
N ILE A 37 2.46 -11.49 0.25
CA ILE A 37 2.89 -11.08 1.60
C ILE A 37 2.60 -9.59 1.80
N PHE A 38 3.03 -8.75 0.86
CA PHE A 38 2.76 -7.32 0.90
C PHE A 38 1.27 -7.03 1.07
N ASN A 39 0.40 -7.60 0.24
CA ASN A 39 -1.04 -7.34 0.27
C ASN A 39 -1.69 -7.77 1.60
N VAL A 40 -1.22 -8.86 2.20
CA VAL A 40 -1.70 -9.29 3.53
C VAL A 40 -1.34 -8.26 4.60
N PHE A 41 -0.06 -7.89 4.71
CA PHE A 41 0.40 -7.03 5.81
C PHE A 41 0.11 -5.54 5.59
N GLN A 42 0.05 -5.08 4.34
CA GLN A 42 -0.27 -3.70 4.00
C GLN A 42 -1.67 -3.31 4.49
N THR A 43 -2.63 -4.24 4.44
CA THR A 43 -4.00 -3.98 4.94
C THR A 43 -4.05 -3.65 6.43
N VAL A 44 -3.13 -4.22 7.23
CA VAL A 44 -3.04 -3.92 8.65
C VAL A 44 -2.65 -2.45 8.87
N GLY A 45 -1.67 -1.94 8.11
CA GLY A 45 -1.29 -0.52 8.20
C GLY A 45 -2.38 0.41 7.69
N PHE A 46 -2.98 0.09 6.54
CA PHE A 46 -3.97 0.95 5.91
C PHE A 46 -5.30 0.98 6.68
N TYR A 47 -5.94 -0.18 6.86
CA TYR A 47 -7.25 -0.27 7.51
C TYR A 47 -7.14 -0.22 9.03
N GLY A 48 -6.02 -0.66 9.60
CA GLY A 48 -5.85 -0.68 11.04
C GLY A 48 -5.80 0.69 11.70
N PHE A 49 -5.29 1.70 10.97
CA PHE A 49 -5.45 3.08 11.40
C PHE A 49 -6.79 3.64 10.91
N ALA A 50 -7.07 3.61 9.59
CA ALA A 50 -8.20 4.33 8.99
C ALA A 50 -9.57 3.94 9.58
N ASN A 51 -9.81 2.67 9.87
CA ASN A 51 -11.08 2.21 10.42
C ASN A 51 -11.21 2.46 11.93
N TRP A 52 -10.08 2.69 12.63
CA TRP A 52 -10.03 2.75 14.09
C TRP A 52 -9.66 4.13 14.63
N VAL A 53 -9.42 5.14 13.78
CA VAL A 53 -9.01 6.50 14.21
C VAL A 53 -9.88 7.05 15.35
N PRO A 54 -11.23 7.09 15.25
CA PRO A 54 -12.05 7.64 16.33
C PRO A 54 -11.90 6.84 17.62
N THR A 55 -11.92 5.51 17.52
CA THR A 55 -11.79 4.60 18.67
C THR A 55 -10.42 4.72 19.34
N LEU A 56 -9.33 4.85 18.56
CA LEU A 56 -7.97 5.03 19.08
C LEU A 56 -7.83 6.36 19.81
N LEU A 57 -8.42 7.43 19.29
CA LEU A 57 -8.46 8.75 19.95
C LEU A 57 -9.26 8.69 21.26
N ILE A 58 -10.43 8.04 21.25
CA ILE A 58 -11.24 7.85 22.48
C ILE A 58 -10.45 7.06 23.53
N LYS A 59 -9.74 6.00 23.11
CA LYS A 59 -8.89 5.21 24.01
C LYS A 59 -7.70 5.99 24.57
N GLN A 60 -7.28 7.08 23.92
CA GLN A 60 -6.28 8.02 24.44
C GLN A 60 -6.87 9.12 25.32
N GLY A 61 -8.16 9.07 25.65
CA GLY A 61 -8.82 10.02 26.55
C GLY A 61 -9.44 11.22 25.84
N ILE A 62 -9.48 11.23 24.50
CA ILE A 62 -10.19 12.28 23.76
C ILE A 62 -11.70 12.04 23.86
N THR A 63 -12.46 13.12 24.07
CA THR A 63 -13.93 13.03 24.12
C THR A 63 -14.50 12.53 22.79
N ILE A 64 -15.67 11.89 22.82
CA ILE A 64 -16.30 11.32 21.62
C ILE A 64 -16.52 12.42 20.56
N THR A 65 -17.04 13.58 20.95
CA THR A 65 -17.29 14.71 20.04
C THR A 65 -15.99 15.20 19.38
N SER A 66 -14.93 15.44 20.15
CA SER A 66 -13.65 15.88 19.61
C SER A 66 -12.98 14.80 18.75
N SER A 67 -13.11 13.53 19.13
CA SER A 67 -12.55 12.40 18.35
C SER A 67 -13.16 12.33 16.96
N LEU A 68 -14.46 12.61 16.83
CA LEU A 68 -15.14 12.63 15.55
C LEU A 68 -14.65 13.81 14.71
N MET A 69 -14.55 15.01 15.30
CA MET A 69 -14.01 16.18 14.60
C MET A 69 -12.57 15.94 14.12
N TYR A 70 -11.70 15.38 14.97
CA TYR A 70 -10.32 15.09 14.61
C TYR A 70 -10.25 14.06 13.48
N SER A 71 -11.07 13.00 13.57
CA SER A 71 -11.15 11.98 12.53
C SER A 71 -11.65 12.55 11.20
N SER A 72 -12.62 13.47 11.22
CA SER A 72 -13.10 14.17 10.03
C SER A 72 -12.00 15.01 9.39
N VAL A 73 -11.25 15.78 10.19
CA VAL A 73 -10.11 16.57 9.70
C VAL A 73 -9.02 15.68 9.11
N ILE A 74 -8.68 14.58 9.79
CA ILE A 74 -7.70 13.59 9.29
C ILE A 74 -8.17 12.97 7.98
N ALA A 75 -9.47 12.66 7.85
CA ALA A 75 -10.03 12.07 6.63
C ALA A 75 -9.92 12.99 5.40
N LEU A 76 -9.92 14.32 5.58
CA LEU A 76 -9.69 15.28 4.49
C LEU A 76 -8.29 15.15 3.87
N ALA A 77 -7.33 14.56 4.58
CA ALA A 77 -6.01 14.28 4.04
C ALA A 77 -5.98 13.07 3.08
N ALA A 78 -6.97 12.16 3.16
CA ALA A 78 -7.02 10.97 2.32
C ALA A 78 -6.97 11.28 0.80
N PRO A 79 -7.80 12.19 0.23
CA PRO A 79 -7.72 12.53 -1.18
C PRO A 79 -6.43 13.27 -1.58
N LEU A 80 -5.76 13.93 -0.62
CA LEU A 80 -4.48 14.61 -0.89
C LEU A 80 -3.32 13.63 -1.08
N GLY A 81 -3.40 12.44 -0.46
CA GLY A 81 -2.38 11.41 -0.56
C GLY A 81 -2.05 11.00 -2.00
N PRO A 82 -3.03 10.57 -2.82
CA PRO A 82 -2.78 10.22 -4.22
C PRO A 82 -2.30 11.39 -5.08
N LEU A 83 -2.75 12.62 -4.80
CA LEU A 83 -2.29 13.83 -5.51
C LEU A 83 -0.79 14.08 -5.26
N ILE A 84 -0.36 13.97 -4.01
CA ILE A 84 1.06 14.04 -3.65
C ILE A 84 1.82 12.84 -4.26
N GLY A 85 1.22 11.66 -4.23
CA GLY A 85 1.75 10.45 -4.83
C GLY A 85 2.04 10.59 -6.32
N LEU A 86 1.17 11.30 -7.07
CA LEU A 86 1.37 11.60 -8.48
C LEU A 86 2.65 12.40 -8.72
N VAL A 87 2.87 13.47 -7.94
CA VAL A 87 4.06 14.33 -8.06
C VAL A 87 5.34 13.58 -7.68
N ILE A 88 5.26 12.68 -6.71
CA ILE A 88 6.41 11.87 -6.24
C ILE A 88 6.74 10.75 -7.23
N ALA A 89 5.74 10.18 -7.92
CA ALA A 89 5.89 9.00 -8.77
C ALA A 89 6.89 9.21 -9.92
N ASP A 90 6.95 10.40 -10.50
CA ASP A 90 7.90 10.69 -11.58
C ASP A 90 9.33 10.91 -11.05
N ARG A 91 9.47 11.33 -9.79
CA ARG A 91 10.76 11.72 -9.19
C ARG A 91 11.47 10.60 -8.44
N PHE A 92 10.75 9.64 -7.86
CA PHE A 92 11.33 8.58 -7.04
C PHE A 92 10.98 7.18 -7.54
N GLU A 93 11.81 6.17 -7.23
CA GLU A 93 11.47 4.78 -7.53
C GLU A 93 10.30 4.31 -6.66
N ARG A 94 9.31 3.64 -7.27
CA ARG A 94 8.12 3.15 -6.54
C ARG A 94 8.46 2.31 -5.32
N LYS A 95 9.46 1.41 -5.46
CA LYS A 95 9.99 0.59 -4.36
C LYS A 95 10.41 1.45 -3.17
N SER A 96 11.21 2.48 -3.41
CA SER A 96 11.73 3.38 -2.37
C SER A 96 10.61 4.19 -1.72
N VAL A 97 9.63 4.63 -2.50
CA VAL A 97 8.45 5.34 -1.97
C VAL A 97 7.64 4.44 -1.05
N ILE A 98 7.38 3.19 -1.44
CA ILE A 98 6.62 2.23 -0.61
C ILE A 98 7.34 1.99 0.72
N VAL A 99 8.66 1.74 0.69
CA VAL A 99 9.45 1.51 1.91
C VAL A 99 9.50 2.76 2.79
N ALA A 100 9.70 3.94 2.20
CA ALA A 100 9.73 5.20 2.95
C ALA A 100 8.38 5.52 3.60
N MET A 101 7.27 5.30 2.89
CA MET A 101 5.93 5.52 3.45
C MET A 101 5.57 4.48 4.52
N ALA A 102 5.98 3.22 4.35
CA ALA A 102 5.85 2.21 5.41
C ALA A 102 6.63 2.61 6.67
N ALA A 103 7.85 3.12 6.52
CA ALA A 103 8.63 3.65 7.65
C ALA A 103 7.96 4.87 8.30
N ALA A 104 7.39 5.78 7.50
CA ALA A 104 6.62 6.91 8.02
C ALA A 104 5.39 6.46 8.83
N ILE A 105 4.68 5.41 8.38
CA ILE A 105 3.56 4.81 9.13
C ILE A 105 4.04 4.27 10.49
N VAL A 106 5.19 3.57 10.53
CA VAL A 106 5.78 3.07 11.78
C VAL A 106 6.09 4.22 12.74
N VAL A 107 6.84 5.21 12.28
CA VAL A 107 7.30 6.32 13.12
C VAL A 107 6.11 7.16 13.60
N CYS A 108 5.25 7.61 12.69
CA CYS A 108 4.08 8.41 13.05
C CYS A 108 3.12 7.63 13.96
N GLY A 109 2.93 6.32 13.73
CA GLY A 109 2.07 5.48 14.56
C GLY A 109 2.60 5.28 15.98
N LEU A 110 3.89 4.99 16.14
CA LEU A 110 4.49 4.83 17.46
C LEU A 110 4.51 6.14 18.24
N VAL A 111 4.77 7.28 17.59
CA VAL A 111 4.67 8.60 18.22
C VAL A 111 3.22 8.92 18.57
N PHE A 112 2.26 8.65 17.68
CA PHE A 112 0.83 8.85 17.91
C PHE A 112 0.37 8.11 19.16
N SER A 113 0.82 6.86 19.35
CA SER A 113 0.45 6.05 20.51
C SER A 113 0.89 6.60 21.86
N GLN A 114 1.90 7.48 21.88
CA GLN A 114 2.51 8.03 23.09
C GLN A 114 2.07 9.47 23.42
N THR A 115 1.38 10.14 22.50
CA THR A 115 0.90 11.51 22.71
C THR A 115 -0.59 11.55 23.04
N THR A 116 -0.99 12.52 23.85
CA THR A 116 -2.41 12.87 24.12
C THR A 116 -2.75 14.30 23.72
N ALA A 117 -1.77 15.08 23.24
CA ALA A 117 -1.98 16.45 22.80
C ALA A 117 -2.79 16.48 21.49
N GLY A 118 -4.00 17.05 21.53
CA GLY A 118 -4.96 17.01 20.43
C GLY A 118 -4.42 17.54 19.09
N ALA A 119 -3.74 18.69 19.09
CA ALA A 119 -3.13 19.23 17.87
C ALA A 119 -2.09 18.28 17.27
N PHE A 120 -1.28 17.62 18.11
CA PHE A 120 -0.25 16.70 17.66
C PHE A 120 -0.85 15.39 17.13
N LEU A 121 -1.93 14.91 17.74
CA LEU A 121 -2.69 13.76 17.25
C LEU A 121 -3.27 14.00 15.85
N ILE A 122 -3.79 15.20 15.58
CA ILE A 122 -4.28 15.57 14.24
C ILE A 122 -3.13 15.54 13.23
N VAL A 123 -2.01 16.19 13.53
CA VAL A 123 -0.84 16.24 12.64
C VAL A 123 -0.31 14.84 12.33
N LEU A 124 -0.15 13.99 13.36
CA LEU A 124 0.30 12.61 13.19
C LEU A 124 -0.72 11.75 12.45
N GLY A 125 -2.01 11.95 12.71
CA GLY A 125 -3.08 11.25 12.00
C GLY A 125 -3.16 11.62 10.52
N ILE A 126 -2.96 12.90 10.19
CA ILE A 126 -2.80 13.37 8.81
C ILE A 126 -1.58 12.71 8.18
N GLY A 127 -0.43 12.69 8.87
CA GLY A 127 0.78 12.03 8.39
C GLY A 127 0.59 10.53 8.11
N LEU A 128 -0.05 9.80 9.02
CA LEU A 128 -0.42 8.39 8.87
C LEU A 128 -1.34 8.17 7.67
N THR A 129 -2.35 9.02 7.51
CA THR A 129 -3.31 8.95 6.41
C THR A 129 -2.65 9.24 5.07
N LEU A 130 -1.82 10.27 4.99
CA LEU A 130 -1.07 10.61 3.78
C LEU A 130 -0.10 9.49 3.41
N ALA A 131 0.71 9.00 4.36
CA ALA A 131 1.66 7.93 4.11
C ALA A 131 0.95 6.65 3.62
N SER A 132 -0.17 6.28 4.25
CA SER A 132 -0.98 5.13 3.86
C SER A 132 -1.55 5.27 2.44
N ASN A 133 -2.03 6.47 2.07
CA ASN A 133 -2.60 6.72 0.74
C ASN A 133 -1.53 6.84 -0.36
N ILE A 134 -0.37 7.47 -0.08
CA ILE A 134 0.76 7.53 -1.02
C ILE A 134 1.33 6.13 -1.25
N MET A 135 1.46 5.33 -0.20
CA MET A 135 1.84 3.92 -0.30
C MET A 135 0.83 3.15 -1.16
N SER A 136 -0.47 3.37 -0.92
CA SER A 136 -1.56 2.76 -1.68
C SER A 136 -1.45 3.04 -3.19
N TYR A 137 -1.29 4.31 -3.55
CA TYR A 137 -1.11 4.73 -4.93
C TYR A 137 0.13 4.09 -5.58
N SER A 138 1.26 4.07 -4.86
CA SER A 138 2.53 3.58 -5.38
C SER A 138 2.52 2.07 -5.61
N PHE A 139 1.91 1.28 -4.73
CA PHE A 139 1.92 -0.18 -4.88
C PHE A 139 0.98 -0.68 -5.99
N HIS A 140 -0.19 -0.05 -6.22
CA HIS A 140 -1.10 -0.49 -7.27
C HIS A 140 -0.43 -0.42 -8.64
N ALA A 141 0.30 0.66 -8.89
CA ALA A 141 1.04 0.83 -10.12
C ALA A 141 2.31 -0.05 -10.17
N TYR A 142 3.01 -0.23 -9.04
CA TYR A 142 4.12 -1.18 -8.95
C TYR A 142 3.67 -2.63 -9.26
N GLN A 143 2.51 -3.04 -8.76
CA GLN A 143 1.92 -4.35 -9.01
C GLN A 143 1.57 -4.55 -10.50
N ALA A 144 1.12 -3.50 -11.19
CA ALA A 144 0.85 -3.53 -12.62
C ALA A 144 2.10 -3.55 -13.51
N GLU A 145 3.26 -3.12 -12.98
CA GLU A 145 4.56 -3.14 -13.68
C GLU A 145 5.30 -4.47 -13.51
N LEU A 146 5.02 -5.23 -12.44
CA LEU A 146 5.73 -6.46 -12.12
C LEU A 146 5.32 -7.68 -12.98
N PHE A 147 4.16 -7.64 -13.63
CA PHE A 147 3.61 -8.77 -14.37
C PHE A 147 3.45 -8.45 -15.86
N PRO A 148 3.77 -9.39 -16.77
CA PRO A 148 3.57 -9.21 -18.20
C PRO A 148 2.11 -9.03 -18.54
N THR A 149 1.86 -8.29 -19.63
CA THR A 149 0.53 -8.01 -20.19
C THR A 149 -0.34 -9.27 -20.27
N SER A 150 0.23 -10.41 -20.64
CA SER A 150 -0.45 -11.69 -20.82
C SER A 150 -1.05 -12.30 -19.55
N ILE A 151 -0.45 -12.08 -18.36
CA ILE A 151 -0.90 -12.67 -17.08
C ILE A 151 -1.29 -11.62 -16.04
N ARG A 152 -1.04 -10.34 -16.29
CA ARG A 152 -1.16 -9.24 -15.33
C ARG A 152 -2.52 -9.19 -14.65
N ALA A 153 -3.63 -9.22 -15.39
CA ALA A 153 -4.96 -9.14 -14.78
C ALA A 153 -5.21 -10.30 -13.80
N ARG A 154 -4.77 -11.52 -14.13
CA ARG A 154 -4.92 -12.71 -13.28
C ARG A 154 -4.03 -12.65 -12.05
N ALA A 155 -2.75 -12.30 -12.23
CA ALA A 155 -1.79 -12.21 -11.13
C ALA A 155 -2.17 -11.08 -10.15
N VAL A 156 -2.55 -9.90 -10.68
CA VAL A 156 -3.02 -8.77 -9.87
C VAL A 156 -4.27 -9.15 -9.09
N GLY A 157 -5.28 -9.75 -9.75
CA GLY A 157 -6.51 -10.20 -9.10
C GLY A 157 -6.27 -11.23 -8.00
N PHE A 158 -5.41 -12.22 -8.25
CA PHE A 158 -5.07 -13.26 -7.27
C PHE A 158 -4.42 -12.65 -6.01
N VAL A 159 -3.36 -11.88 -6.21
CA VAL A 159 -2.65 -11.20 -5.11
C VAL A 159 -3.56 -10.25 -4.34
N TYR A 160 -4.38 -9.46 -5.04
CA TYR A 160 -5.28 -8.49 -4.42
C TYR A 160 -6.41 -9.16 -3.62
N SER A 161 -6.82 -10.38 -4.00
CA SER A 161 -7.78 -11.16 -3.22
C SER A 161 -7.27 -11.45 -1.81
N TRP A 162 -5.95 -11.63 -1.64
CA TRP A 162 -5.34 -11.80 -0.33
C TRP A 162 -5.41 -10.55 0.55
N SER A 163 -5.39 -9.35 -0.05
CA SER A 163 -5.63 -8.09 0.65
C SER A 163 -7.05 -8.03 1.22
N ARG A 164 -8.05 -8.47 0.43
CA ARG A 164 -9.45 -8.51 0.88
C ARG A 164 -9.66 -9.55 1.97
N PHE A 165 -9.05 -10.72 1.83
CA PHE A 165 -9.09 -11.76 2.85
C PHE A 165 -8.46 -11.27 4.17
N SER A 166 -7.26 -10.69 4.11
CA SER A 166 -6.56 -10.19 5.31
C SER A 166 -7.28 -9.02 5.97
N ALA A 167 -7.96 -8.14 5.22
CA ALA A 167 -8.73 -7.03 5.76
C ALA A 167 -9.87 -7.46 6.70
N ILE A 168 -10.48 -8.62 6.44
CA ILE A 168 -11.51 -9.21 7.29
C ILE A 168 -10.90 -9.56 8.65
N PHE A 169 -9.81 -10.34 8.65
CA PHE A 169 -9.17 -10.81 9.88
C PHE A 169 -8.42 -9.71 10.63
N SER A 170 -7.78 -8.78 9.92
CA SER A 170 -6.98 -7.71 10.53
C SER A 170 -7.82 -6.84 11.46
N SER A 171 -9.07 -6.55 11.10
CA SER A 171 -9.97 -5.77 11.95
C SER A 171 -10.30 -6.49 13.26
N PHE A 172 -10.52 -7.82 13.22
CA PHE A 172 -10.75 -8.61 14.44
C PHE A 172 -9.50 -8.69 15.32
N VAL A 173 -8.33 -8.90 14.71
CA VAL A 173 -7.05 -8.95 15.45
C VAL A 173 -6.77 -7.60 16.10
N ILE A 174 -6.98 -6.49 15.39
CA ILE A 174 -6.80 -5.15 15.94
C ILE A 174 -7.78 -4.88 17.08
N ALA A 175 -9.04 -5.28 16.95
CA ALA A 175 -10.01 -5.18 18.04
C ALA A 175 -9.54 -5.93 19.30
N ALA A 176 -9.05 -7.17 19.13
CA ALA A 176 -8.54 -7.99 20.22
C ALA A 176 -7.29 -7.39 20.86
N VAL A 177 -6.34 -6.93 20.05
CA VAL A 177 -5.11 -6.25 20.51
C VAL A 177 -5.45 -4.95 21.23
N LEU A 178 -6.39 -4.16 20.71
CA LEU A 178 -6.83 -2.91 21.35
C LEU A 178 -7.46 -3.18 22.72
N LYS A 179 -8.19 -4.28 22.87
CA LYS A 179 -8.79 -4.68 24.15
C LYS A 179 -7.74 -5.13 25.16
N GLY A 180 -6.73 -5.90 24.74
CA GLY A 180 -5.72 -6.47 25.64
C GLY A 180 -4.53 -5.56 25.94
N PHE A 181 -4.04 -4.84 24.93
CA PHE A 181 -2.78 -4.07 24.95
C PHE A 181 -2.96 -2.58 24.67
N GLY A 182 -4.20 -2.12 24.45
CA GLY A 182 -4.51 -0.71 24.22
C GLY A 182 -3.95 -0.15 22.90
N THR A 183 -3.91 1.18 22.81
CA THR A 183 -3.47 1.91 21.60
C THR A 183 -2.02 1.58 21.24
N LEU A 184 -1.12 1.48 22.23
CA LEU A 184 0.28 1.12 22.01
C LEU A 184 0.41 -0.27 21.36
N GLY A 185 -0.35 -1.26 21.84
CA GLY A 185 -0.35 -2.60 21.25
C GLY A 185 -0.78 -2.62 19.79
N VAL A 186 -1.80 -1.82 19.43
CA VAL A 186 -2.26 -1.70 18.04
C VAL A 186 -1.16 -1.11 17.15
N PHE A 187 -0.51 -0.03 17.58
CA PHE A 187 0.56 0.58 16.80
C PHE A 187 1.84 -0.28 16.75
N ALA A 188 2.14 -1.06 17.79
CA ALA A 188 3.22 -2.04 17.75
C ALA A 188 2.92 -3.17 16.74
N PHE A 189 1.67 -3.64 16.68
CA PHE A 189 1.22 -4.62 15.70
C PHE A 189 1.28 -4.08 14.27
N ILE A 190 0.81 -2.84 14.05
CA ILE A 190 0.94 -2.15 12.76
C ILE A 190 2.42 -1.98 12.40
N ALA A 191 3.27 -1.61 13.35
CA ALA A 191 4.70 -1.45 13.10
C ALA A 191 5.36 -2.76 12.67
N GLY A 192 5.02 -3.88 13.32
CA GLY A 192 5.49 -5.21 12.91
C GLY A 192 5.03 -5.59 11.50
N ALA A 193 3.76 -5.33 11.17
CA ALA A 193 3.25 -5.57 9.82
C ALA A 193 3.95 -4.71 8.76
N MET A 194 4.19 -3.42 9.04
CA MET A 194 4.92 -2.53 8.14
C MET A 194 6.40 -2.90 8.01
N ALA A 195 7.04 -3.42 9.06
CA ALA A 195 8.40 -3.95 8.98
C ALA A 195 8.48 -5.17 8.03
N ILE A 196 7.47 -6.06 8.06
CA ILE A 196 7.38 -7.18 7.11
C ILE A 196 7.19 -6.66 5.68
N VAL A 197 6.35 -5.65 5.48
CA VAL A 197 6.18 -4.97 4.18
C VAL A 197 7.50 -4.41 3.67
N MET A 198 8.24 -3.69 4.53
CA MET A 198 9.54 -3.12 4.20
C MET A 198 10.57 -4.21 3.86
N ALA A 199 10.60 -5.32 4.60
CA ALA A 199 11.50 -6.43 4.33
C ALA A 199 11.14 -7.13 3.00
N ALA A 200 9.86 -7.42 2.78
CA ALA A 200 9.39 -8.08 1.56
C ALA A 200 9.74 -7.28 0.31
N ILE A 201 9.38 -6.00 0.26
CA ILE A 201 9.66 -5.15 -0.90
C ILE A 201 11.14 -4.73 -0.95
N GLY A 202 11.75 -4.46 0.19
CA GLY A 202 13.15 -4.05 0.32
C GLY A 202 14.12 -5.10 -0.21
N PHE A 203 13.95 -6.36 0.20
CA PHE A 203 14.84 -7.46 -0.20
C PHE A 203 14.43 -8.13 -1.51
N MET A 204 13.13 -8.37 -1.74
CA MET A 204 12.66 -9.16 -2.89
C MET A 204 12.19 -8.31 -4.08
N GLY A 205 11.95 -7.01 -3.88
CA GLY A 205 11.38 -6.14 -4.91
C GLY A 205 12.39 -5.72 -5.97
N PRO A 206 12.18 -6.06 -7.25
CA PRO A 206 13.00 -5.50 -8.33
C PRO A 206 12.71 -4.01 -8.50
N ARG A 207 13.71 -3.25 -8.96
CA ARG A 207 13.54 -1.84 -9.33
C ARG A 207 12.77 -1.75 -10.65
N THR A 208 11.73 -0.91 -10.71
CA THR A 208 10.88 -0.77 -11.92
C THR A 208 11.04 0.58 -12.62
N LYS A 209 11.74 1.56 -12.03
CA LYS A 209 11.84 2.89 -12.61
C LYS A 209 12.79 2.89 -13.82
N GLY A 210 12.31 3.44 -14.95
CA GLY A 210 13.12 3.67 -16.15
C GLY A 210 13.39 2.43 -17.00
N ILE A 211 12.78 1.29 -16.68
CA ILE A 211 12.91 0.05 -17.46
C ILE A 211 11.61 -0.13 -18.26
N ALA A 212 11.73 -0.40 -19.57
CA ALA A 212 10.57 -0.68 -20.40
C ALA A 212 9.75 -1.83 -19.80
N LEU A 213 8.42 -1.71 -19.83
CA LEU A 213 7.52 -2.68 -19.21
C LEU A 213 7.77 -4.11 -19.74
N GLU A 214 8.14 -4.22 -21.01
CA GLU A 214 8.53 -5.48 -21.68
C GLU A 214 9.88 -6.05 -21.21
N ALA A 215 10.81 -5.21 -20.76
CA ALA A 215 12.09 -5.65 -20.23
C ALA A 215 11.99 -6.05 -18.73
N ILE A 216 11.06 -5.46 -17.98
CA ILE A 216 10.73 -5.90 -16.61
C ILE A 216 9.96 -7.21 -16.64
N SER A 217 9.10 -7.39 -17.65
CA SER A 217 8.17 -8.52 -17.77
C SER A 217 8.62 -9.62 -18.74
N LYS A 218 9.91 -9.64 -19.09
CA LYS A 218 10.58 -10.81 -19.66
C LYS A 218 11.13 -11.70 -18.54
#